data_AF-A0A8H4EX70-F1
#
_entry.id   AF-A0A8H4EX70-F1
#
_cell.length_a   1.000
_cell.length_b   1.000
_cell.length_c   1.000
_cell.angle_alpha   90.00
_cell.angle_beta   90.00
_cell.angle_gamma   90.00
#
_symmetry.space_group_name_H-M   'P 1'
#
loop_
_entity.id
_entity.type
_entity.pdbx_description
1 polymer ?
#
loop_
_entity_poly.entity_id
_entity_poly.type
_entity_poly.pdbx_seq_one_letter_code
_entity_poly.pdbx_strand_id
1 'polypeptide(L)'
;MASIRSLSSRISRFALYECTADLSHLSTQEHAALKHLVKAGKYIDQLYMRQAWSGNEELRKKLHAEGNKELITLFEMYKGPWAREDDNVAFVDGVPERPEGGNFYPEGMKKADFEAWVETLSPEEQKKAKSYYTLIRKDDHGRFETVSYAEAYADLLKPAAEHLREAANELKGVKLADEEQGTRIDEFLASRADAFETNNYLDSELDWLRLGKSNKLEITIGPYEQYTDGLFTFKSAYEFYIHVRDEHSSKLLEKFSDLQFVEDRLPIPEKYRNDKLVAAPIVVVNQLYAAGDVAVPMTAAYNLPNDEEAIKRGGSKLVLIKNVQEGKFEHVLTPIASQVLAKDQLAHLTKDAFTTHVLLHEVCHSNGPHHTLQGDTVRSKLQEYHSALEEAKADIAALFAADLMVDHGTIDNVTQKEFWVTFLASAFRSIRFGIQEAHGLGQAIQLNYLVEKGGFKCDEKTKLFSVDFEKIRSAVSDLTRDILILQGDGDKTAVDDFVKKYGVLHKDTKDALARIDDAGIPVDIRPHYPLAA
;
A
#
# COMPACT_ATOMS: atom_id res chain seq x y z
N MET A 1 -10.10 -26.05 14.26
CA MET A 1 -10.26 -24.76 14.93
C MET A 1 -8.88 -24.18 15.13
N ALA A 2 -8.55 -23.05 14.52
CA ALA A 2 -7.30 -22.36 14.82
C ALA A 2 -7.29 -21.99 16.31
N SER A 3 -6.20 -22.28 17.02
CA SER A 3 -6.04 -21.88 18.42
C SER A 3 -6.17 -20.36 18.51
N ILE A 4 -7.10 -19.85 19.32
CA ILE A 4 -7.22 -18.41 19.59
C ILE A 4 -5.90 -17.95 20.22
N ARG A 5 -5.16 -17.07 19.53
CA ARG A 5 -3.89 -16.53 20.05
C ARG A 5 -4.16 -15.62 21.25
N SER A 6 -3.26 -15.64 22.24
CA SER A 6 -3.28 -14.68 23.35
C SER A 6 -3.07 -13.25 22.86
N LEU A 7 -3.49 -12.25 23.64
CA LEU A 7 -3.32 -10.84 23.29
C LEU A 7 -1.84 -10.48 23.06
N SER A 8 -0.97 -10.88 23.99
CA SER A 8 0.49 -10.71 23.87
C SER A 8 1.06 -11.34 22.60
N SER A 9 0.61 -12.56 22.25
CA SER A 9 1.02 -13.23 21.01
C SER A 9 0.60 -12.43 19.77
N ARG A 10 -0.62 -11.88 19.74
CA ARG A 10 -1.08 -11.01 18.64
C ARG A 10 -0.21 -9.76 18.51
N ILE A 11 0.06 -9.06 19.62
CA ILE A 11 0.90 -7.85 19.62
C ILE A 11 2.31 -8.17 19.13
N SER A 12 2.90 -9.30 19.56
CA SER A 12 4.28 -9.68 19.20
C SER A 12 4.49 -9.92 17.70
N ARG A 13 3.41 -10.13 16.93
CA ARG A 13 3.47 -10.22 15.47
C ARG A 13 3.75 -8.88 14.79
N PHE A 14 3.68 -7.78 15.54
CA PHE A 14 3.92 -6.43 15.05
C PHE A 14 5.04 -5.78 15.87
N ALA A 15 6.23 -5.72 15.30
CA ALA A 15 7.38 -5.09 15.95
C ALA A 15 7.14 -3.59 16.12
N LEU A 16 7.38 -3.06 17.32
CA LEU A 16 7.28 -1.62 17.55
C LEU A 16 8.37 -0.90 16.76
N TYR A 17 7.99 0.07 15.93
CA TYR A 17 8.90 0.83 15.09
C TYR A 17 8.64 2.33 15.23
N GLU A 18 9.71 3.12 15.40
CA GLU A 18 9.60 4.57 15.51
C GLU A 18 9.59 5.21 14.11
N CYS A 19 8.41 5.67 13.67
CA CYS A 19 8.25 6.35 12.40
C CYS A 19 8.64 7.83 12.55
N THR A 20 9.86 8.16 12.15
CA THR A 20 10.43 9.51 12.23
C THR A 20 11.27 9.83 10.99
N ALA A 21 11.73 11.08 10.88
CA ALA A 21 12.66 11.57 9.86
C ALA A 21 13.42 12.80 10.40
N ASP A 22 14.49 13.20 9.70
CA ASP A 22 15.14 14.49 9.98
C ASP A 22 14.23 15.65 9.54
N LEU A 23 13.86 16.52 10.49
CA LEU A 23 13.00 17.69 10.26
C LEU A 23 13.78 19.02 10.41
N SER A 24 15.10 18.98 10.53
CA SER A 24 15.95 20.15 10.75
C SER A 24 15.90 21.18 9.60
N HIS A 25 15.53 20.71 8.40
CA HIS A 25 15.38 21.53 7.20
C HIS A 25 14.00 22.19 7.07
N LEU A 26 13.03 21.86 7.93
CA LEU A 26 11.72 22.51 7.99
C LEU A 26 11.80 23.85 8.73
N SER A 27 11.06 24.83 8.24
CA SER A 27 10.89 26.15 8.85
C SER A 27 10.03 26.10 10.12
N THR A 28 10.10 27.14 10.95
CA THR A 28 9.23 27.29 12.13
C THR A 28 7.75 27.22 11.77
N GLN A 29 7.37 27.77 10.62
CA GLN A 29 6.00 27.72 10.08
C GLN A 29 5.57 26.29 9.74
N GLU A 30 6.43 25.52 9.07
CA GLU A 30 6.15 24.12 8.75
C GLU A 30 6.00 23.28 10.03
N HIS A 31 6.85 23.51 11.04
CA HIS A 31 6.72 22.90 12.37
C HIS A 31 5.41 23.28 13.08
N ALA A 32 4.95 24.53 12.94
CA ALA A 32 3.66 24.97 13.48
C ALA A 32 2.48 24.27 12.77
N ALA A 33 2.52 24.18 11.45
CA ALA A 33 1.52 23.50 10.65
C ALA A 33 1.39 22.01 11.03
N LEU A 34 2.50 21.30 11.26
CA LEU A 34 2.49 19.90 11.71
C LEU A 34 1.66 19.69 13.00
N LYS A 35 1.68 20.65 13.94
CA LYS A 35 0.87 20.56 15.18
C LYS A 35 -0.63 20.61 14.89
N HIS A 36 -1.04 21.44 13.93
CA HIS A 36 -2.44 21.52 13.50
C HIS A 36 -2.86 20.27 12.73
N LEU A 37 -1.99 19.79 11.83
CA LEU A 37 -2.20 18.56 11.06
C LEU A 37 -2.40 17.34 11.99
N VAL A 38 -1.57 17.15 13.01
CA VAL A 38 -1.76 16.06 14.00
C VAL A 38 -3.13 16.16 14.69
N LYS A 39 -3.60 17.37 15.04
CA LYS A 39 -4.93 17.54 15.63
C LYS A 39 -6.05 17.19 14.66
N ALA A 40 -5.96 17.60 13.39
CA ALA A 40 -6.89 17.16 12.35
C ALA A 40 -6.92 15.63 12.25
N GLY A 41 -5.74 15.01 12.29
CA GLY A 41 -5.59 13.56 12.28
C GLY A 41 -6.29 12.83 13.42
N LYS A 42 -6.39 13.42 14.62
CA LYS A 42 -7.15 12.80 15.73
C LYS A 42 -8.64 12.72 15.44
N TYR A 43 -9.21 13.72 14.76
CA TYR A 43 -10.60 13.68 14.31
C TYR A 43 -10.80 12.65 13.20
N ILE A 44 -9.86 12.54 12.26
CA ILE A 44 -9.89 11.52 11.21
C ILE A 44 -9.80 10.10 11.79
N ASP A 45 -8.96 9.88 12.81
CA ASP A 45 -8.86 8.56 13.47
C ASP A 45 -10.18 8.15 14.13
N GLN A 46 -10.82 9.09 14.84
CA GLN A 46 -12.13 8.86 15.45
C GLN A 46 -13.22 8.61 14.38
N LEU A 47 -13.19 9.37 13.29
CA LEU A 47 -14.15 9.23 12.18
C LEU A 47 -14.03 7.83 11.57
N TYR A 48 -12.82 7.37 11.29
CA TYR A 48 -12.62 6.04 10.75
C TYR A 48 -13.08 4.94 11.72
N MET A 49 -12.80 5.07 13.02
CA MET A 49 -13.33 4.12 14.01
C MET A 49 -14.86 4.05 13.94
N ARG A 50 -15.55 5.18 13.74
CA ARG A 50 -17.01 5.24 13.53
C ARG A 50 -17.43 4.59 12.21
N GLN A 51 -16.66 4.74 11.14
CA GLN A 51 -16.89 4.07 9.85
C GLN A 51 -16.72 2.55 9.94
N ALA A 52 -15.72 2.08 10.68
CA ALA A 52 -15.44 0.66 10.83
C ALA A 52 -16.54 -0.06 11.61
N TRP A 53 -17.03 0.54 12.70
CA TRP A 53 -18.16 0.00 13.46
C TRP A 53 -18.81 1.06 14.36
N SER A 54 -20.14 1.08 14.40
CA SER A 54 -20.94 1.99 15.25
C SER A 54 -20.62 1.84 16.75
N GLY A 55 -20.25 0.64 17.21
CA GLY A 55 -19.92 0.36 18.61
C GLY A 55 -18.48 0.72 19.03
N ASN A 56 -17.61 1.11 18.10
CA ASN A 56 -16.19 1.34 18.40
C ASN A 56 -15.97 2.47 19.41
N GLU A 57 -16.71 3.57 19.32
CA GLU A 57 -16.50 4.72 20.22
C GLU A 57 -16.78 4.37 21.69
N GLU A 58 -17.90 3.69 21.94
CA GLU A 58 -18.26 3.25 23.30
C GLU A 58 -17.34 2.14 23.79
N LEU A 59 -16.97 1.20 22.91
CA LEU A 59 -16.03 0.15 23.28
C LEU A 59 -14.66 0.73 23.66
N ARG A 60 -14.15 1.69 22.88
CA ARG A 60 -12.88 2.37 23.18
C ARG A 60 -12.90 2.99 24.57
N LYS A 61 -13.95 3.75 24.91
CA LYS A 61 -14.11 4.36 26.25
C LYS A 61 -14.08 3.31 27.34
N LYS A 62 -14.80 2.20 27.17
CA LYS A 62 -14.82 1.07 28.11
C LYS A 62 -13.43 0.47 28.31
N LEU A 63 -12.72 0.15 27.23
CA LEU A 63 -11.39 -0.47 27.29
C LEU A 63 -10.37 0.43 28.02
N HIS A 64 -10.40 1.73 27.75
CA HIS A 64 -9.53 2.70 28.44
C HIS A 64 -9.90 2.85 29.92
N ALA A 65 -11.19 2.79 30.29
CA ALA A 65 -11.62 2.81 31.68
C ALA A 65 -11.21 1.55 32.46
N GLU A 66 -11.22 0.38 31.80
CA GLU A 66 -10.76 -0.89 32.39
C GLU A 66 -9.23 -0.97 32.50
N GLY A 67 -8.50 -0.25 31.65
CA GLY A 67 -7.05 -0.06 31.77
C GLY A 67 -6.19 -1.26 31.33
N ASN A 68 -6.76 -2.25 30.64
CA ASN A 68 -5.98 -3.35 30.07
C ASN A 68 -5.16 -2.87 28.85
N LYS A 69 -3.86 -2.67 29.07
CA LYS A 69 -2.93 -2.12 28.07
C LYS A 69 -2.83 -2.95 26.79
N GLU A 70 -2.92 -4.28 26.87
CA GLU A 70 -2.82 -5.15 25.69
C GLU A 70 -4.08 -5.03 24.82
N LEU A 71 -5.27 -5.03 25.45
CA LEU A 71 -6.53 -4.80 24.74
C LEU A 71 -6.59 -3.42 24.08
N ILE A 72 -6.18 -2.38 24.81
CA ILE A 72 -6.10 -1.02 24.28
C ILE A 72 -5.13 -0.99 23.08
N THR A 73 -3.94 -1.57 23.23
CA THR A 73 -2.95 -1.59 22.14
C THR A 73 -3.50 -2.27 20.89
N LEU A 74 -4.11 -3.45 21.02
CA LEU A 74 -4.71 -4.15 19.89
C LEU A 74 -5.88 -3.36 19.27
N PHE A 75 -6.76 -2.81 20.10
CA PHE A 75 -7.89 -2.00 19.62
C PHE A 75 -7.43 -0.79 18.80
N GLU A 76 -6.44 -0.04 19.29
CA GLU A 76 -5.90 1.14 18.60
C GLU A 76 -5.13 0.75 17.32
N MET A 77 -4.46 -0.41 17.32
CA MET A 77 -3.74 -0.94 16.15
C MET A 77 -4.68 -1.42 15.04
N TYR A 78 -5.78 -2.09 15.37
CA TYR A 78 -6.73 -2.61 14.37
C TYR A 78 -7.88 -1.64 14.04
N LYS A 79 -8.01 -0.56 14.81
CA LYS A 79 -9.13 0.39 14.78
C LYS A 79 -10.48 -0.30 15.02
N GLY A 80 -10.48 -1.27 15.93
CA GLY A 80 -11.64 -2.09 16.29
C GLY A 80 -11.25 -3.39 16.98
N PRO A 81 -12.24 -4.19 17.44
CA PRO A 81 -12.02 -5.38 18.26
C PRO A 81 -11.69 -6.67 17.48
N TRP A 82 -11.36 -6.58 16.18
CA TRP A 82 -11.12 -7.73 15.30
C TRP A 82 -9.70 -7.71 14.73
N ALA A 83 -9.01 -8.84 14.82
CA ALA A 83 -7.67 -9.00 14.24
C ALA A 83 -7.78 -9.30 12.74
N ARG A 84 -7.39 -8.34 11.90
CA ARG A 84 -7.58 -8.41 10.43
C ARG A 84 -6.84 -9.58 9.79
N GLU A 85 -5.64 -9.89 10.27
CA GLU A 85 -4.79 -10.96 9.73
C GLU A 85 -5.18 -12.37 10.20
N ASP A 86 -6.12 -12.45 11.14
CA ASP A 86 -6.68 -13.69 11.67
C ASP A 86 -8.16 -13.80 11.29
N ASP A 87 -8.48 -13.57 10.01
CA ASP A 87 -9.85 -13.67 9.46
C ASP A 87 -10.90 -12.86 10.24
N ASN A 88 -10.50 -11.68 10.74
CA ASN A 88 -11.33 -10.80 11.58
C ASN A 88 -11.85 -11.46 12.86
N VAL A 89 -11.11 -12.42 13.44
CA VAL A 89 -11.45 -12.99 14.75
C VAL A 89 -11.45 -11.89 15.82
N ALA A 90 -12.56 -11.82 16.57
CA ALA A 90 -12.69 -10.89 17.68
C ALA A 90 -11.72 -11.25 18.83
N PHE A 91 -11.11 -10.24 19.44
CA PHE A 91 -10.26 -10.39 20.64
C PHE A 91 -10.84 -9.71 21.88
N VAL A 92 -12.04 -9.15 21.78
CA VAL A 92 -12.80 -8.57 22.89
C VAL A 92 -14.10 -9.36 23.07
N ASP A 93 -14.41 -9.74 24.31
CA ASP A 93 -15.61 -10.52 24.60
C ASP A 93 -16.89 -9.70 24.40
N GLY A 94 -17.92 -10.36 23.84
CA GLY A 94 -19.27 -9.78 23.69
C GLY A 94 -19.46 -8.81 22.53
N VAL A 95 -18.46 -8.66 21.65
CA VAL A 95 -18.60 -7.90 20.40
C VAL A 95 -19.21 -8.79 19.31
N PRO A 96 -19.93 -8.21 18.33
CA PRO A 96 -20.47 -8.97 17.21
C PRO A 96 -19.36 -9.43 16.26
N GLU A 97 -19.72 -10.24 15.26
CA GLU A 97 -18.88 -10.42 14.07
C GLU A 97 -18.65 -9.06 13.39
N ARG A 98 -17.50 -8.90 12.73
CA ARG A 98 -17.18 -7.65 12.01
C ARG A 98 -18.26 -7.39 10.96
N PRO A 99 -18.95 -6.24 10.98
CA PRO A 99 -19.96 -5.93 9.98
C PRO A 99 -19.34 -5.85 8.58
N GLU A 100 -19.86 -6.62 7.63
CA GLU A 100 -19.35 -6.70 6.26
C GLU A 100 -19.34 -5.34 5.55
N GLY A 101 -20.43 -4.55 5.70
CA GLY A 101 -20.53 -3.20 5.15
C GLY A 101 -20.00 -2.09 6.06
N GLY A 102 -19.22 -2.44 7.10
CA GLY A 102 -18.85 -1.51 8.17
C GLY A 102 -20.08 -0.80 8.76
N ASN A 103 -19.92 0.48 9.11
CA ASN A 103 -21.01 1.38 9.49
C ASN A 103 -21.46 2.27 8.31
N PHE A 104 -21.22 1.86 7.06
CA PHE A 104 -21.65 2.64 5.90
C PHE A 104 -23.13 2.44 5.55
N TYR A 105 -23.68 1.31 5.96
CA TYR A 105 -25.07 0.91 5.76
C TYR A 105 -25.73 0.68 7.12
N PRO A 106 -27.08 0.65 7.21
CA PRO A 106 -27.76 0.23 8.42
C PRO A 106 -27.32 -1.17 8.85
N GLU A 107 -27.11 -1.35 10.15
CA GLU A 107 -26.59 -2.61 10.70
C GLU A 107 -27.49 -3.79 10.31
N GLY A 108 -26.87 -4.86 9.79
CA GLY A 108 -27.57 -6.06 9.32
C GLY A 108 -28.12 -6.00 7.89
N MET A 109 -28.05 -4.85 7.20
CA MET A 109 -28.47 -4.72 5.79
C MET A 109 -27.73 -5.71 4.90
N LYS A 110 -28.46 -6.40 4.02
CA LYS A 110 -27.92 -7.33 3.02
C LYS A 110 -27.86 -6.68 1.64
N LYS A 111 -27.07 -7.27 0.73
CA LYS A 111 -26.96 -6.80 -0.66
C LYS A 111 -28.33 -6.68 -1.33
N ALA A 112 -29.16 -7.70 -1.18
CA ALA A 112 -30.51 -7.74 -1.75
C ALA A 112 -31.42 -6.62 -1.21
N ASP A 113 -31.28 -6.22 0.06
CA ASP A 113 -32.06 -5.11 0.63
C ASP A 113 -31.68 -3.78 -0.03
N PHE A 114 -30.37 -3.57 -0.24
CA PHE A 114 -29.84 -2.38 -0.91
C PHE A 114 -30.25 -2.34 -2.39
N GLU A 115 -30.09 -3.44 -3.11
CA GLU A 115 -30.44 -3.53 -4.53
C GLU A 115 -31.94 -3.25 -4.74
N ALA A 116 -32.81 -3.90 -3.94
CA ALA A 116 -34.24 -3.69 -4.01
C ALA A 116 -34.64 -2.23 -3.71
N TRP A 117 -33.98 -1.57 -2.75
CA TRP A 117 -34.21 -0.16 -2.48
C TRP A 117 -33.73 0.73 -3.62
N VAL A 118 -32.49 0.53 -4.10
CA VAL A 118 -31.88 1.34 -5.16
C VAL A 118 -32.68 1.27 -6.46
N GLU A 119 -33.28 0.13 -6.79
CA GLU A 119 -34.15 -0.03 -7.97
C GLU A 119 -35.39 0.88 -7.93
N THR A 120 -35.83 1.31 -6.75
CA THR A 120 -36.96 2.25 -6.59
C THR A 120 -36.56 3.72 -6.82
N LEU A 121 -35.27 4.01 -6.87
CA LEU A 121 -34.73 5.37 -6.95
C LEU A 121 -34.59 5.84 -8.40
N SER A 122 -34.63 7.16 -8.60
CA SER A 122 -34.25 7.77 -9.89
C SER A 122 -32.77 7.51 -10.21
N PRO A 123 -32.35 7.55 -11.49
CA PRO A 123 -30.95 7.32 -11.86
C PRO A 123 -29.93 8.21 -11.12
N GLU A 124 -30.30 9.46 -10.82
CA GLU A 124 -29.46 10.38 -10.07
C GLU A 124 -29.31 9.96 -8.60
N GLU A 125 -30.40 9.54 -7.97
CA GLU A 125 -30.40 9.04 -6.59
C GLU A 125 -29.68 7.70 -6.49
N GLN A 126 -29.77 6.83 -7.50
CA GLN A 126 -28.96 5.60 -7.56
C GLN A 126 -27.46 5.92 -7.58
N LYS A 127 -27.04 6.93 -8.36
CA LYS A 127 -25.65 7.38 -8.37
C LYS A 127 -25.22 7.90 -6.99
N LYS A 128 -26.08 8.66 -6.31
CA LYS A 128 -25.82 9.13 -4.93
C LYS A 128 -25.70 7.94 -3.97
N ALA A 129 -26.64 6.99 -4.01
CA ALA A 129 -26.63 5.80 -3.16
C ALA A 129 -25.37 4.93 -3.35
N LYS A 130 -24.78 4.90 -4.55
CA LYS A 130 -23.54 4.18 -4.88
C LYS A 130 -22.27 5.04 -4.79
N SER A 131 -22.39 6.31 -4.42
CA SER A 131 -21.25 7.23 -4.35
C SER A 131 -20.26 6.84 -3.26
N TYR A 132 -18.97 7.11 -3.51
CA TYR A 132 -17.86 7.00 -2.55
C TYR A 132 -18.13 7.76 -1.25
N TYR A 133 -18.81 8.91 -1.33
CA TYR A 133 -18.86 9.91 -0.27
C TYR A 133 -20.24 10.01 0.40
N THR A 134 -20.96 8.89 0.51
CA THR A 134 -22.31 8.85 1.10
C THR A 134 -22.56 7.61 1.94
N LEU A 135 -23.41 7.74 2.95
CA LEU A 135 -23.89 6.65 3.79
C LEU A 135 -25.33 6.31 3.44
N ILE A 136 -25.71 5.07 3.70
CA ILE A 136 -27.11 4.66 3.71
C ILE A 136 -27.59 4.66 5.16
N ARG A 137 -28.70 5.34 5.42
CA ARG A 137 -29.33 5.45 6.75
C ARG A 137 -30.81 5.17 6.65
N LYS A 138 -31.47 5.04 7.80
CA LYS A 138 -32.93 5.00 7.90
C LYS A 138 -33.41 6.32 8.48
N ASP A 139 -34.41 6.92 7.83
CA ASP A 139 -35.12 8.08 8.35
C ASP A 139 -35.98 7.71 9.57
N ASP A 140 -36.63 8.71 10.18
CA ASP A 140 -37.51 8.53 11.35
C ASP A 140 -38.72 7.60 11.08
N HIS A 141 -39.03 7.34 9.80
CA HIS A 141 -40.10 6.45 9.36
C HIS A 141 -39.58 5.05 8.98
N GLY A 142 -38.28 4.79 9.18
CA GLY A 142 -37.63 3.53 8.86
C GLY A 142 -37.31 3.32 7.38
N ARG A 143 -37.46 4.35 6.53
CA ARG A 143 -37.16 4.29 5.09
C ARG A 143 -35.70 4.58 4.84
N PHE A 144 -35.11 3.92 3.85
CA PHE A 144 -33.72 4.15 3.51
C PHE A 144 -33.53 5.50 2.81
N GLU A 145 -32.46 6.20 3.19
CA GLU A 145 -32.03 7.45 2.58
C GLU A 145 -30.50 7.50 2.41
N THR A 146 -30.06 8.40 1.52
CA THR A 146 -28.63 8.67 1.30
C THR A 146 -28.24 9.92 2.07
N VAL A 147 -27.19 9.85 2.90
CA VAL A 147 -26.66 10.98 3.67
C VAL A 147 -25.23 11.25 3.24
N SER A 148 -24.87 12.50 2.97
CA SER A 148 -23.49 12.87 2.59
C SER A 148 -22.51 12.66 3.74
N TYR A 149 -21.22 12.44 3.47
CA TYR A 149 -20.21 12.37 4.53
C TYR A 149 -20.08 13.69 5.28
N ALA A 150 -20.11 14.82 4.57
CA ALA A 150 -20.08 16.16 5.16
C ALA A 150 -21.18 16.37 6.22
N GLU A 151 -22.38 15.84 5.97
CA GLU A 151 -23.50 15.88 6.91
C GLU A 151 -23.34 14.85 8.04
N ALA A 152 -23.12 13.58 7.68
CA ALA A 152 -23.09 12.48 8.64
C ALA A 152 -21.92 12.55 9.64
N TYR A 153 -20.83 13.21 9.26
CA TYR A 153 -19.62 13.35 10.06
C TYR A 153 -19.29 14.82 10.36
N ALA A 154 -20.28 15.72 10.25
CA ALA A 154 -20.08 17.16 10.46
C ALA A 154 -19.42 17.50 11.81
N ASP A 155 -19.72 16.72 12.86
CA ASP A 155 -19.17 16.87 14.21
C ASP A 155 -17.65 16.65 14.27
N LEU A 156 -17.10 15.84 13.37
CA LEU A 156 -15.66 15.54 13.29
C LEU A 156 -14.98 16.29 12.13
N LEU A 157 -15.67 16.44 11.00
CA LEU A 157 -15.12 17.06 9.80
C LEU A 157 -14.96 18.57 9.92
N LYS A 158 -15.86 19.29 10.61
CA LYS A 158 -15.72 20.74 10.80
C LYS A 158 -14.50 21.10 11.65
N PRO A 159 -14.28 20.50 12.84
CA PRO A 159 -13.04 20.74 13.59
C PRO A 159 -11.77 20.29 12.85
N ALA A 160 -11.84 19.20 12.08
CA ALA A 160 -10.72 18.78 11.22
C ALA A 160 -10.40 19.85 10.16
N ALA A 161 -11.43 20.35 9.45
CA ALA A 161 -11.31 21.41 8.45
C ALA A 161 -10.75 22.72 9.04
N GLU A 162 -11.18 23.10 10.25
CA GLU A 162 -10.60 24.25 10.97
C GLU A 162 -9.09 24.08 11.19
N HIS A 163 -8.64 22.90 11.63
CA HIS A 163 -7.21 22.63 11.77
C HIS A 163 -6.45 22.59 10.44
N LEU A 164 -7.07 22.12 9.35
CA LEU A 164 -6.47 22.22 8.02
C LEU A 164 -6.28 23.68 7.59
N ARG A 165 -7.28 24.54 7.86
CA ARG A 165 -7.18 25.99 7.56
C ARG A 165 -6.13 26.69 8.41
N GLU A 166 -6.00 26.35 9.68
CA GLU A 166 -4.92 26.88 10.52
C GLU A 166 -3.54 26.43 10.03
N ALA A 167 -3.39 25.15 9.67
CA ALA A 167 -2.16 24.66 9.06
C ALA A 167 -1.85 25.38 7.74
N ALA A 168 -2.85 25.62 6.88
CA ALA A 168 -2.70 26.41 5.67
C ALA A 168 -2.25 27.85 5.97
N ASN A 169 -2.83 28.49 7.00
CA ASN A 169 -2.46 29.85 7.41
C ASN A 169 -1.00 29.95 7.86
N GLU A 170 -0.50 28.98 8.62
CA GLU A 170 0.93 28.91 9.00
C GLU A 170 1.83 28.83 7.75
N LEU A 171 1.39 28.13 6.70
CA LEU A 171 2.19 27.84 5.50
C LEU A 171 2.18 28.95 4.43
N LYS A 172 1.25 29.91 4.47
CA LYS A 172 1.15 31.02 3.48
C LYS A 172 2.45 31.82 3.28
N GLY A 173 3.28 31.91 4.32
CA GLY A 173 4.54 32.64 4.29
C GLY A 173 5.78 31.81 3.93
N VAL A 174 5.62 30.50 3.70
CA VAL A 174 6.74 29.60 3.43
C VAL A 174 7.26 29.87 2.02
N LYS A 175 8.54 30.27 1.95
CA LYS A 175 9.26 30.45 0.69
C LYS A 175 9.59 29.09 0.09
N LEU A 176 9.16 28.87 -1.14
CA LEU A 176 9.55 27.73 -1.95
C LEU A 176 10.80 28.10 -2.77
N ALA A 177 11.61 27.12 -3.16
CA ALA A 177 12.69 27.31 -4.13
C ALA A 177 12.10 27.60 -5.53
N ASP A 178 12.85 28.32 -6.38
CA ASP A 178 12.50 28.97 -7.66
C ASP A 178 11.46 28.27 -8.58
N GLU A 179 10.75 29.11 -9.36
CA GLU A 179 9.67 28.84 -10.34
C GLU A 179 8.64 27.78 -9.91
N GLU A 180 7.59 28.24 -9.21
CA GLU A 180 6.43 27.44 -8.79
C GLU A 180 5.83 26.66 -9.97
N GLN A 181 6.15 25.36 -10.05
CA GLN A 181 5.37 24.41 -10.83
C GLN A 181 4.56 23.54 -9.88
N GLY A 182 3.24 23.76 -9.87
CA GLY A 182 2.28 22.98 -9.10
C GLY A 182 1.65 23.74 -7.94
N THR A 183 0.72 23.06 -7.26
CA THR A 183 -0.07 23.56 -6.14
C THR A 183 0.76 23.64 -4.87
N ARG A 184 0.56 24.69 -4.08
CA ARG A 184 1.19 24.83 -2.76
C ARG A 184 0.43 24.02 -1.71
N ILE A 185 1.10 23.55 -0.66
CA ILE A 185 0.42 22.81 0.41
C ILE A 185 -0.70 23.64 1.05
N ASP A 186 -0.51 24.95 1.27
CA ASP A 186 -1.54 25.78 1.88
C ASP A 186 -2.82 25.88 1.04
N GLU A 187 -2.68 25.90 -0.29
CA GLU A 187 -3.81 25.87 -1.22
C GLU A 187 -4.57 24.55 -1.15
N PHE A 188 -3.84 23.42 -1.19
CA PHE A 188 -4.42 22.09 -1.03
C PHE A 188 -5.15 21.92 0.31
N LEU A 189 -4.52 22.34 1.41
CA LEU A 189 -5.12 22.21 2.74
C LEU A 189 -6.40 23.04 2.87
N ALA A 190 -6.43 24.23 2.26
CA ALA A 190 -7.63 25.07 2.22
C ALA A 190 -8.75 24.42 1.38
N SER A 191 -8.46 23.96 0.16
CA SER A 191 -9.47 23.34 -0.70
C SER A 191 -9.96 22.01 -0.14
N ARG A 192 -9.10 21.23 0.53
CA ARG A 192 -9.50 20.00 1.24
C ARG A 192 -10.37 20.28 2.46
N ALA A 193 -10.11 21.36 3.19
CA ALA A 193 -10.99 21.79 4.29
C ALA A 193 -12.40 22.14 3.77
N ASP A 194 -12.51 22.80 2.61
CA ASP A 194 -13.79 23.12 1.99
C ASP A 194 -14.49 21.86 1.45
N ALA A 195 -13.74 20.87 0.94
CA ALA A 195 -14.28 19.59 0.51
C ALA A 195 -14.93 18.80 1.67
N PHE A 196 -14.40 18.90 2.89
CA PHE A 196 -14.98 18.27 4.08
C PHE A 196 -16.36 18.83 4.44
N GLU A 197 -16.64 20.08 4.12
CA GLU A 197 -17.92 20.72 4.41
C GLU A 197 -18.92 20.64 3.24
N THR A 198 -18.41 20.59 2.01
CA THR A 198 -19.23 20.59 0.78
C THR A 198 -19.50 19.20 0.23
N ASN A 199 -18.74 18.19 0.68
CA ASN A 199 -18.75 16.82 0.15
C ASN A 199 -18.30 16.71 -1.32
N ASN A 200 -17.63 17.73 -1.86
CA ASN A 200 -17.09 17.74 -3.22
C ASN A 200 -15.55 17.75 -3.18
N TYR A 201 -14.95 16.61 -3.49
CA TYR A 201 -13.51 16.40 -3.35
C TYR A 201 -12.70 16.73 -4.62
N LEU A 202 -13.36 16.81 -5.78
CA LEU A 202 -12.67 16.82 -7.08
C LEU A 202 -11.60 17.90 -7.20
N ASP A 203 -11.93 19.15 -6.88
CA ASP A 203 -10.98 20.26 -7.01
C ASP A 203 -9.78 20.07 -6.05
N SER A 204 -10.05 19.66 -4.81
CA SER A 204 -8.99 19.37 -3.83
C SER A 204 -8.13 18.16 -4.20
N GLU A 205 -8.67 17.15 -4.90
CA GLU A 205 -7.86 16.04 -5.43
C GLU A 205 -6.96 16.49 -6.57
N LEU A 206 -7.45 17.39 -7.44
CA LEU A 206 -6.61 17.97 -8.49
C LEU A 206 -5.50 18.83 -7.90
N ASP A 207 -5.78 19.57 -6.83
CA ASP A 207 -4.78 20.30 -6.05
C ASP A 207 -3.73 19.36 -5.42
N TRP A 208 -4.18 18.25 -4.83
CA TRP A 208 -3.29 17.24 -4.26
C TRP A 208 -2.38 16.57 -5.30
N LEU A 209 -2.95 16.20 -6.45
CA LEU A 209 -2.21 15.61 -7.58
C LEU A 209 -1.16 16.57 -8.14
N ARG A 210 -1.44 17.87 -8.06
CA ARG A 210 -0.57 18.93 -8.57
C ARG A 210 0.41 19.48 -7.53
N LEU A 211 0.46 18.94 -6.31
CA LEU A 211 1.38 19.41 -5.28
C LEU A 211 2.82 19.53 -5.82
N GLY A 212 3.32 20.77 -5.88
CA GLY A 212 4.58 21.09 -6.53
C GLY A 212 5.79 20.39 -5.90
N LYS A 213 6.82 20.11 -6.71
CA LYS A 213 8.01 19.35 -6.29
C LYS A 213 8.83 20.04 -5.18
N SER A 214 8.73 21.37 -5.06
CA SER A 214 9.42 22.17 -4.05
C SER A 214 8.78 22.11 -2.66
N ASN A 215 7.60 21.52 -2.51
CA ASN A 215 7.00 21.24 -1.21
C ASN A 215 7.84 20.20 -0.45
N LYS A 216 8.25 20.51 0.78
CA LYS A 216 9.01 19.60 1.65
C LYS A 216 8.13 18.56 2.32
N LEU A 217 6.85 18.90 2.57
CA LEU A 217 5.87 17.97 3.11
C LEU A 217 5.04 17.35 1.98
N GLU A 218 4.54 16.15 2.21
CA GLU A 218 3.55 15.47 1.37
C GLU A 218 2.40 15.04 2.29
N ILE A 219 1.22 15.63 2.08
CA ILE A 219 0.06 15.46 2.95
C ILE A 219 -1.06 14.81 2.17
N THR A 220 -1.63 13.73 2.70
CA THR A 220 -2.75 13.00 2.08
C THR A 220 -3.84 12.86 3.12
N ILE A 221 -5.01 13.50 2.95
CA ILE A 221 -6.07 13.51 3.98
C ILE A 221 -7.47 13.47 3.38
N GLY A 222 -8.19 12.36 3.48
CA GLY A 222 -9.54 12.31 2.89
C GLY A 222 -10.14 10.91 2.86
N PRO A 223 -11.34 10.78 2.25
CA PRO A 223 -12.02 9.50 2.11
C PRO A 223 -11.60 8.80 0.80
N TYR A 224 -10.72 7.80 0.91
CA TYR A 224 -10.03 7.21 -0.25
C TYR A 224 -10.39 5.74 -0.50
N GLU A 225 -9.91 4.84 0.34
CA GLU A 225 -9.97 3.40 0.10
C GLU A 225 -11.33 2.79 0.43
N GLN A 226 -11.80 1.83 -0.36
CA GLN A 226 -13.12 1.21 -0.16
C GLN A 226 -13.07 -0.17 0.53
N TYR A 227 -11.89 -0.61 1.01
CA TYR A 227 -11.71 -1.94 1.62
C TYR A 227 -12.58 -2.18 2.87
N THR A 228 -12.93 -1.11 3.59
CA THR A 228 -13.81 -1.21 4.76
C THR A 228 -15.25 -1.54 4.38
N ASP A 229 -15.68 -1.24 3.15
CA ASP A 229 -16.95 -1.69 2.57
C ASP A 229 -16.77 -3.06 1.90
N GLY A 230 -16.90 -4.13 2.69
CA GLY A 230 -16.90 -5.49 2.20
C GLY A 230 -18.22 -5.90 1.52
N LEU A 231 -19.27 -5.07 1.58
CA LEU A 231 -20.56 -5.39 0.98
C LEU A 231 -20.53 -5.09 -0.52
N PHE A 232 -20.15 -3.88 -0.91
CA PHE A 232 -20.13 -3.48 -2.32
C PHE A 232 -18.82 -2.84 -2.77
N THR A 233 -17.94 -2.46 -1.85
CA THR A 233 -16.71 -1.71 -2.14
C THR A 233 -17.03 -0.39 -2.86
N PHE A 234 -18.17 0.23 -2.51
CA PHE A 234 -18.55 1.56 -2.98
C PHE A 234 -18.01 2.66 -2.08
N LYS A 235 -18.04 2.44 -0.76
CA LYS A 235 -17.91 3.51 0.24
C LYS A 235 -16.46 3.70 0.65
N SER A 236 -15.95 4.93 0.56
CA SER A 236 -14.58 5.20 0.93
C SER A 236 -14.42 5.50 2.42
N ALA A 237 -13.32 5.03 3.00
CA ALA A 237 -12.91 5.25 4.37
C ALA A 237 -11.98 6.45 4.47
N TYR A 238 -12.09 7.22 5.56
CA TYR A 238 -11.16 8.31 5.82
C TYR A 238 -9.81 7.80 6.30
N GLU A 239 -8.77 8.34 5.71
CA GLU A 239 -7.38 8.14 6.14
C GLU A 239 -6.60 9.44 6.05
N PHE A 240 -5.48 9.46 6.75
CA PHE A 240 -4.62 10.61 6.84
C PHE A 240 -3.16 10.20 6.99
N TYR A 241 -2.31 10.81 6.19
CA TYR A 241 -0.87 10.69 6.28
C TYR A 241 -0.19 12.05 6.30
N ILE A 242 0.74 12.20 7.23
CA ILE A 242 1.70 13.30 7.26
C ILE A 242 3.07 12.73 6.91
N HIS A 243 3.64 13.22 5.83
CA HIS A 243 4.97 12.84 5.42
C HIS A 243 5.89 14.03 5.15
N VAL A 244 7.19 13.77 5.21
CA VAL A 244 8.23 14.63 4.66
C VAL A 244 8.81 13.94 3.42
N ARG A 245 9.03 14.68 2.34
CA ARG A 245 9.60 14.14 1.11
C ARG A 245 11.08 13.78 1.31
N ASP A 246 11.51 12.69 0.68
CA ASP A 246 12.89 12.23 0.71
C ASP A 246 13.64 12.74 -0.53
N GLU A 247 14.47 13.77 -0.34
CA GLU A 247 15.22 14.40 -1.44
C GLU A 247 16.19 13.43 -2.12
N HIS A 248 16.80 12.51 -1.37
CA HIS A 248 17.76 11.54 -1.91
C HIS A 248 17.08 10.59 -2.91
N SER A 249 15.96 10.00 -2.50
CA SER A 249 15.16 9.10 -3.34
C SER A 249 14.49 9.85 -4.49
N SER A 250 14.14 11.13 -4.30
CA SER A 250 13.65 11.98 -5.40
C SER A 250 14.72 12.16 -6.50
N LYS A 251 15.98 12.39 -6.12
CA LYS A 251 17.10 12.43 -7.08
C LYS A 251 17.33 11.07 -7.75
N LEU A 252 17.18 9.98 -7.00
CA LEU A 252 17.28 8.63 -7.55
C LEU A 252 16.16 8.37 -8.58
N LEU A 253 14.92 8.78 -8.30
CA LEU A 253 13.80 8.77 -9.25
C LEU A 253 14.09 9.57 -10.52
N GLU A 254 14.75 10.73 -10.41
CA GLU A 254 15.19 11.50 -11.58
C GLU A 254 16.20 10.73 -12.44
N LYS A 255 17.07 9.91 -11.83
CA LYS A 255 17.96 9.01 -12.58
C LYS A 255 17.19 7.91 -13.32
N PHE A 256 15.98 7.59 -12.88
CA PHE A 256 15.05 6.66 -13.54
C PHE A 256 14.10 7.37 -14.51
N SER A 257 14.27 8.67 -14.78
CA SER A 257 13.39 9.41 -15.70
C SER A 257 13.45 8.91 -17.16
N ASP A 258 14.48 8.14 -17.53
CA ASP A 258 14.54 7.44 -18.81
C ASP A 258 13.96 6.02 -18.69
N LEU A 259 12.67 5.91 -18.40
CA LEU A 259 11.97 4.62 -18.34
C LEU A 259 12.03 3.86 -19.67
N GLN A 260 12.09 4.63 -20.76
CA GLN A 260 12.25 4.10 -22.10
C GLN A 260 13.59 3.35 -22.24
N PHE A 261 14.66 3.78 -21.56
CA PHE A 261 15.94 3.06 -21.54
C PHE A 261 15.81 1.59 -21.13
N VAL A 262 14.97 1.30 -20.13
CA VAL A 262 14.68 -0.08 -19.68
C VAL A 262 13.80 -0.79 -20.70
N GLU A 263 12.72 -0.15 -21.14
CA GLU A 263 11.77 -0.71 -22.11
C GLU A 263 12.46 -1.18 -23.40
N ASP A 264 13.33 -0.34 -23.95
CA ASP A 264 14.08 -0.59 -25.19
C ASP A 264 15.07 -1.75 -25.05
N ARG A 265 15.41 -2.13 -23.82
CA ARG A 265 16.38 -3.20 -23.49
C ARG A 265 15.72 -4.43 -22.90
N LEU A 266 14.39 -4.45 -22.71
CA LEU A 266 13.68 -5.63 -22.24
C LEU A 266 13.99 -6.84 -23.15
N PRO A 267 14.15 -8.04 -22.58
CA PRO A 267 14.58 -9.25 -23.29
C PRO A 267 13.46 -9.88 -24.15
N ILE A 268 12.62 -9.05 -24.77
CA ILE A 268 11.45 -9.42 -25.58
C ILE A 268 11.58 -8.90 -27.01
N PRO A 269 10.91 -9.55 -28.00
CA PRO A 269 10.75 -9.00 -29.34
C PRO A 269 10.11 -7.61 -29.35
N GLU A 270 10.51 -6.78 -30.30
CA GLU A 270 10.06 -5.38 -30.44
C GLU A 270 8.52 -5.23 -30.47
N LYS A 271 7.80 -6.19 -31.08
CA LYS A 271 6.32 -6.18 -31.14
C LYS A 271 5.60 -6.18 -29.79
N TYR A 272 6.29 -6.51 -28.70
CA TYR A 272 5.74 -6.52 -27.34
C TYR A 272 6.14 -5.27 -26.53
N ARG A 273 7.01 -4.40 -27.06
CA ARG A 273 7.51 -3.22 -26.37
C ARG A 273 6.58 -2.03 -26.59
N ASN A 274 6.60 -1.11 -25.64
CA ASN A 274 5.90 0.17 -25.77
C ASN A 274 6.80 1.22 -26.44
N ASP A 275 6.27 1.88 -27.47
CA ASP A 275 6.97 2.97 -28.18
C ASP A 275 7.20 4.21 -27.28
N LYS A 276 6.31 4.42 -26.31
CA LYS A 276 6.37 5.56 -25.40
C LYS A 276 5.79 5.20 -24.04
N LEU A 277 6.67 5.14 -23.04
CA LEU A 277 6.24 4.99 -21.65
C LEU A 277 5.71 6.28 -21.03
N VAL A 278 4.69 6.11 -20.20
CA VAL A 278 4.17 7.13 -19.29
C VAL A 278 4.03 6.46 -17.93
N ALA A 279 4.88 6.85 -16.98
CA ALA A 279 4.71 6.42 -15.59
C ALA A 279 3.86 7.44 -14.82
N ALA A 280 3.14 6.92 -13.82
CA ALA A 280 2.53 7.77 -12.81
C ALA A 280 3.63 8.54 -12.06
N PRO A 281 3.39 9.80 -11.67
CA PRO A 281 4.24 10.51 -10.72
C PRO A 281 4.45 9.68 -9.45
N ILE A 282 5.72 9.46 -9.09
CA ILE A 282 6.13 8.79 -7.86
C ILE A 282 6.70 9.83 -6.90
N VAL A 283 6.26 9.80 -5.65
CA VAL A 283 6.81 10.60 -4.56
C VAL A 283 7.31 9.66 -3.48
N VAL A 284 8.59 9.77 -3.12
CA VAL A 284 9.16 9.00 -2.00
C VAL A 284 9.18 9.87 -0.76
N VAL A 285 8.70 9.30 0.34
CA VAL A 285 8.46 10.05 1.58
C VAL A 285 8.86 9.26 2.81
N ASN A 286 9.09 9.96 3.91
CA ASN A 286 9.18 9.40 5.25
C ASN A 286 7.94 9.79 6.05
N GLN A 287 7.24 8.80 6.60
CA GLN A 287 6.03 9.00 7.39
C GLN A 287 6.34 9.48 8.80
N LEU A 288 5.65 10.55 9.19
CA LEU A 288 5.77 11.16 10.52
C LEU A 288 4.56 10.83 11.39
N TYR A 289 3.40 10.64 10.77
CA TYR A 289 2.14 10.34 11.45
C TYR A 289 1.13 9.76 10.45
N ALA A 290 0.27 8.86 10.93
CA ALA A 290 -0.88 8.37 10.18
C ALA A 290 -2.11 8.20 11.08
N ALA A 291 -3.31 8.36 10.53
CA ALA A 291 -4.59 8.19 11.23
C ALA A 291 -5.69 7.72 10.26
N GLY A 292 -6.78 7.18 10.79
CA GLY A 292 -7.91 6.71 9.99
C GLY A 292 -7.78 5.24 9.58
N ASP A 293 -8.03 4.88 8.31
CA ASP A 293 -7.88 3.52 7.76
C ASP A 293 -6.42 3.08 7.61
N VAL A 294 -5.69 3.14 8.72
CA VAL A 294 -4.25 2.86 8.82
C VAL A 294 -3.96 1.74 9.81
N ALA A 295 -4.95 0.85 9.97
CA ALA A 295 -4.83 -0.31 10.83
C ALA A 295 -3.72 -1.23 10.34
N VAL A 296 -3.05 -1.94 11.26
CA VAL A 296 -2.02 -2.90 10.86
C VAL A 296 -2.61 -4.06 10.03
N PRO A 297 -1.85 -4.64 9.07
CA PRO A 297 -0.49 -4.28 8.63
C PRO A 297 -0.35 -2.86 8.06
N MET A 298 0.79 -2.21 8.29
CA MET A 298 1.02 -0.83 7.84
C MET A 298 1.16 -0.73 6.31
N THR A 299 0.49 0.26 5.73
CA THR A 299 0.66 0.72 4.34
C THR A 299 2.12 1.04 4.04
N ALA A 300 2.68 0.45 2.98
CA ALA A 300 4.06 0.70 2.53
C ALA A 300 4.16 1.66 1.34
N ALA A 301 3.06 1.75 0.58
CA ALA A 301 2.85 2.62 -0.56
C ALA A 301 1.35 2.75 -0.82
N TYR A 302 0.94 3.79 -1.53
CA TYR A 302 -0.45 3.94 -1.98
C TYR A 302 -0.51 4.75 -3.29
N ASN A 303 -1.50 4.46 -4.13
CA ASN A 303 -1.74 5.15 -5.40
C ASN A 303 -3.14 5.78 -5.38
N LEU A 304 -3.19 7.10 -5.43
CA LEU A 304 -4.44 7.86 -5.25
C LEU A 304 -4.59 8.93 -6.35
N PRO A 305 -5.80 9.51 -6.53
CA PRO A 305 -7.07 9.14 -5.90
C PRO A 305 -7.70 7.89 -6.54
N ASN A 306 -8.73 7.33 -5.90
CA ASN A 306 -9.56 6.24 -6.44
C ASN A 306 -10.72 6.74 -7.32
N ASP A 307 -11.09 8.02 -7.22
CA ASP A 307 -12.20 8.61 -7.97
C ASP A 307 -11.86 8.70 -9.47
N GLU A 308 -12.60 7.96 -10.29
CA GLU A 308 -12.39 7.88 -11.74
C GLU A 308 -12.43 9.24 -12.44
N GLU A 309 -13.24 10.20 -11.96
CA GLU A 309 -13.30 11.52 -12.57
C GLU A 309 -12.05 12.35 -12.24
N ALA A 310 -11.50 12.20 -11.04
CA ALA A 310 -10.23 12.81 -10.67
C ALA A 310 -9.07 12.17 -11.46
N ILE A 311 -9.02 10.82 -11.56
CA ILE A 311 -8.04 10.09 -12.36
C ILE A 311 -8.08 10.56 -13.83
N LYS A 312 -9.27 10.67 -14.42
CA LYS A 312 -9.43 11.13 -15.80
C LYS A 312 -8.90 12.54 -16.04
N ARG A 313 -9.01 13.43 -15.05
CA ARG A 313 -8.62 14.85 -15.17
C ARG A 313 -7.19 15.15 -14.74
N GLY A 314 -6.65 14.41 -13.78
CA GLY A 314 -5.38 14.70 -13.13
C GLY A 314 -4.39 13.53 -13.10
N GLY A 315 -4.80 12.33 -13.51
CA GLY A 315 -4.02 11.11 -13.34
C GLY A 315 -4.07 10.59 -11.89
N SER A 316 -3.10 9.76 -11.54
CA SER A 316 -2.88 9.29 -10.17
C SER A 316 -1.46 9.62 -9.72
N LYS A 317 -1.20 9.52 -8.41
CA LYS A 317 0.11 9.73 -7.81
C LYS A 317 0.40 8.57 -6.88
N LEU A 318 1.54 7.93 -7.09
CA LEU A 318 2.06 6.89 -6.22
C LEU A 318 2.93 7.52 -5.14
N VAL A 319 2.65 7.21 -3.88
CA VAL A 319 3.46 7.63 -2.74
C VAL A 319 4.11 6.40 -2.12
N LEU A 320 5.44 6.40 -2.02
CA LEU A 320 6.23 5.32 -1.45
C LEU A 320 6.76 5.73 -0.07
N ILE A 321 6.39 4.96 0.96
CA ILE A 321 6.68 5.29 2.36
C ILE A 321 7.97 4.59 2.79
N LYS A 322 9.10 5.26 2.55
CA LYS A 322 10.45 4.72 2.72
C LYS A 322 10.71 4.22 4.15
N ASN A 323 10.52 5.06 5.17
CA ASN A 323 10.82 4.64 6.55
C ASN A 323 9.94 3.46 7.04
N VAL A 324 8.71 3.31 6.56
CA VAL A 324 7.89 2.11 6.85
C VAL A 324 8.50 0.87 6.21
N GLN A 325 8.96 0.96 4.96
CA GLN A 325 9.68 -0.13 4.29
C GLN A 325 11.00 -0.46 5.01
N GLU A 326 11.73 0.56 5.46
CA GLU A 326 12.96 0.38 6.26
C GLU A 326 12.67 -0.34 7.59
N GLY A 327 11.59 0.01 8.29
CA GLY A 327 11.17 -0.72 9.49
C GLY A 327 10.81 -2.18 9.21
N LYS A 328 10.12 -2.46 8.09
CA LYS A 328 9.86 -3.84 7.64
C LYS A 328 11.16 -4.58 7.29
N PHE A 329 12.13 -3.89 6.68
CA PHE A 329 13.44 -4.48 6.39
C PHE A 329 14.16 -4.91 7.68
N GLU A 330 14.20 -4.02 8.66
CA GLU A 330 14.93 -4.24 9.92
C GLU A 330 14.27 -5.32 10.78
N HIS A 331 12.94 -5.26 10.94
CA HIS A 331 12.23 -6.10 11.90
C HIS A 331 11.60 -7.37 11.31
N VAL A 332 11.44 -7.44 9.99
CA VAL A 332 10.83 -8.60 9.32
C VAL A 332 11.84 -9.27 8.39
N LEU A 333 12.37 -8.53 7.41
CA LEU A 333 13.20 -9.12 6.37
C LEU A 333 14.55 -9.62 6.89
N THR A 334 15.22 -8.85 7.75
CA THR A 334 16.54 -9.21 8.30
C THR A 334 16.48 -10.48 9.14
N PRO A 335 15.51 -10.64 10.08
CA PRO A 335 15.30 -11.92 10.76
C PRO A 335 14.95 -13.05 9.80
N ILE A 336 14.10 -12.83 8.78
CA ILE A 336 13.78 -13.86 7.76
C ILE A 336 15.05 -14.34 7.08
N ALA A 337 15.86 -13.42 6.58
CA ALA A 337 17.11 -13.72 5.89
C ALA A 337 18.03 -14.62 6.72
N SER A 338 18.11 -14.39 8.04
CA SER A 338 18.91 -15.22 8.95
C SER A 338 18.45 -16.68 9.05
N GLN A 339 17.19 -16.98 8.73
CA GLN A 339 16.61 -18.33 8.78
C GLN A 339 16.66 -19.07 7.43
N VAL A 340 16.76 -18.32 6.34
CA VAL A 340 16.59 -18.87 4.98
C VAL A 340 17.80 -18.72 4.09
N LEU A 341 18.68 -17.75 4.31
CA LEU A 341 19.83 -17.52 3.43
C LEU A 341 21.10 -18.24 3.90
N ALA A 342 21.94 -18.60 2.93
CA ALA A 342 23.30 -19.06 3.18
C ALA A 342 24.11 -17.97 3.90
N LYS A 343 24.85 -18.39 4.93
CA LYS A 343 25.52 -17.46 5.87
C LYS A 343 26.56 -16.55 5.21
N ASP A 344 27.23 -17.04 4.17
CA ASP A 344 28.23 -16.31 3.40
C ASP A 344 27.64 -15.24 2.49
N GLN A 345 26.33 -15.27 2.23
CA GLN A 345 25.65 -14.25 1.42
C GLN A 345 24.91 -13.20 2.26
N LEU A 346 24.74 -13.40 3.58
CA LEU A 346 24.04 -12.45 4.44
C LEU A 346 24.63 -11.03 4.41
N ALA A 347 25.92 -10.88 4.11
CA ALA A 347 26.58 -9.59 3.97
C ALA A 347 26.08 -8.76 2.76
N HIS A 348 25.37 -9.37 1.82
CA HIS A 348 24.74 -8.70 0.68
C HIS A 348 23.29 -8.30 0.95
N LEU A 349 22.73 -8.61 2.13
CA LEU A 349 21.40 -8.13 2.49
C LEU A 349 21.49 -6.66 2.90
N THR A 350 20.92 -5.75 2.11
CA THR A 350 20.97 -4.31 2.40
C THR A 350 19.63 -3.62 2.30
N LYS A 351 19.46 -2.61 3.15
CA LYS A 351 18.28 -1.76 3.20
C LYS A 351 18.08 -0.99 1.89
N ASP A 352 19.16 -0.47 1.34
CA ASP A 352 19.15 0.28 0.09
C ASP A 352 18.74 -0.60 -1.11
N ALA A 353 19.17 -1.86 -1.16
CA ALA A 353 18.72 -2.79 -2.19
C ALA A 353 17.22 -3.08 -2.08
N PHE A 354 16.70 -3.23 -0.86
CA PHE A 354 15.27 -3.46 -0.62
C PHE A 354 14.42 -2.25 -1.05
N THR A 355 14.74 -1.05 -0.56
CA THR A 355 13.96 0.15 -0.88
C THR A 355 14.09 0.55 -2.35
N THR A 356 15.28 0.40 -2.95
CA THR A 356 15.48 0.68 -4.38
C THR A 356 14.78 -0.34 -5.27
N HIS A 357 14.74 -1.63 -4.89
CA HIS A 357 13.97 -2.63 -5.64
C HIS A 357 12.48 -2.34 -5.60
N VAL A 358 11.92 -1.97 -4.43
CA VAL A 358 10.51 -1.55 -4.33
C VAL A 358 10.25 -0.32 -5.20
N LEU A 359 11.13 0.68 -5.19
CA LEU A 359 11.00 1.84 -6.07
C LEU A 359 10.98 1.45 -7.56
N LEU A 360 11.88 0.54 -7.96
CA LEU A 360 11.94 0.03 -9.34
C LEU A 360 10.73 -0.84 -9.69
N HIS A 361 10.19 -1.63 -8.76
CA HIS A 361 8.99 -2.43 -8.94
C HIS A 361 7.83 -1.53 -9.39
N GLU A 362 7.60 -0.45 -8.66
CA GLU A 362 6.53 0.49 -8.93
C GLU A 362 6.67 1.17 -10.29
N VAL A 363 7.90 1.54 -10.63
CA VAL A 363 8.25 2.04 -11.95
C VAL A 363 7.97 0.99 -13.03
N CYS A 364 8.33 -0.27 -12.79
CA CYS A 364 8.25 -1.37 -13.75
C CYS A 364 6.83 -1.88 -14.00
N HIS A 365 5.82 -1.47 -13.21
CA HIS A 365 4.43 -1.62 -13.63
C HIS A 365 4.15 -0.93 -14.97
N SER A 366 4.87 0.17 -15.26
CA SER A 366 4.78 0.85 -16.55
C SER A 366 5.54 0.15 -17.68
N ASN A 367 6.42 -0.80 -17.38
CA ASN A 367 7.17 -1.54 -18.40
C ASN A 367 6.37 -2.72 -18.97
N GLY A 368 6.62 -3.01 -20.25
CA GLY A 368 6.03 -4.16 -20.93
C GLY A 368 4.53 -4.03 -21.29
N PRO A 369 3.91 -5.08 -21.84
CA PRO A 369 2.58 -4.99 -22.42
C PRO A 369 1.48 -4.67 -21.39
N HIS A 370 0.73 -3.59 -21.61
CA HIS A 370 -0.60 -3.38 -20.98
C HIS A 370 -1.75 -3.86 -21.86
N HIS A 371 -1.47 -4.02 -23.15
CA HIS A 371 -2.39 -4.58 -24.15
C HIS A 371 -1.75 -5.80 -24.81
N THR A 372 -2.58 -6.77 -25.13
CA THR A 372 -2.21 -7.93 -25.93
C THR A 372 -1.92 -7.50 -27.37
N LEU A 373 -1.26 -8.36 -28.16
CA LEU A 373 -1.05 -8.16 -29.59
C LEU A 373 -2.36 -8.04 -30.39
N GLN A 374 -3.48 -8.48 -29.81
CA GLN A 374 -4.83 -8.39 -30.37
C GLN A 374 -5.58 -7.11 -29.95
N GLY A 375 -4.98 -6.29 -29.08
CA GLY A 375 -5.50 -4.98 -28.67
C GLY A 375 -6.38 -5.00 -27.41
N ASP A 376 -6.69 -6.16 -26.85
CA ASP A 376 -7.39 -6.26 -25.57
C ASP A 376 -6.44 -5.94 -24.41
N THR A 377 -6.96 -5.36 -23.32
CA THR A 377 -6.13 -5.14 -22.12
C THR A 377 -5.71 -6.47 -21.51
N VAL A 378 -4.46 -6.57 -21.05
CA VAL A 378 -3.93 -7.78 -20.39
C VAL A 378 -4.82 -8.19 -19.22
N ARG A 379 -5.27 -7.21 -18.43
CA ARG A 379 -6.24 -7.41 -17.34
C ARG A 379 -7.52 -8.12 -17.79
N SER A 380 -8.13 -7.67 -18.87
CA SER A 380 -9.38 -8.26 -19.37
C SER A 380 -9.20 -9.70 -19.86
N LYS A 381 -8.02 -10.03 -20.40
CA LYS A 381 -7.72 -11.36 -20.94
C LYS A 381 -7.31 -12.36 -19.88
N LEU A 382 -6.47 -11.95 -18.94
CA LEU A 382 -5.93 -12.86 -17.93
C LEU A 382 -6.84 -13.03 -16.71
N GLN A 383 -7.76 -12.08 -16.48
CA GLN A 383 -8.81 -12.18 -15.46
C GLN A 383 -8.24 -12.51 -14.07
N GLU A 384 -8.60 -13.65 -13.47
CA GLU A 384 -8.15 -14.07 -12.14
C GLU A 384 -6.62 -14.21 -12.00
N TYR A 385 -5.90 -14.40 -13.11
CA TYR A 385 -4.44 -14.49 -13.11
C TYR A 385 -3.74 -13.15 -13.26
N HIS A 386 -4.46 -12.09 -13.66
CA HIS A 386 -3.86 -10.80 -13.98
C HIS A 386 -3.02 -10.26 -12.82
N SER A 387 -3.60 -10.13 -11.62
CA SER A 387 -2.92 -9.44 -10.52
C SER A 387 -1.62 -10.14 -10.14
N ALA A 388 -1.65 -11.47 -9.95
CA ALA A 388 -0.44 -12.20 -9.59
C ALA A 388 0.66 -12.16 -10.67
N LEU A 389 0.28 -12.18 -11.96
CA LEU A 389 1.24 -12.07 -13.06
C LEU A 389 1.79 -10.64 -13.20
N GLU A 390 0.97 -9.63 -12.96
CA GLU A 390 1.40 -8.22 -13.00
C GLU A 390 2.37 -7.90 -11.87
N GLU A 391 2.12 -8.42 -10.65
CA GLU A 391 3.08 -8.33 -9.54
C GLU A 391 4.39 -9.06 -9.87
N ALA A 392 4.30 -10.28 -10.40
CA ALA A 392 5.48 -11.04 -10.82
C ALA A 392 6.27 -10.33 -11.93
N LYS A 393 5.59 -9.65 -12.86
CA LYS A 393 6.19 -8.82 -13.90
C LYS A 393 6.96 -7.67 -13.27
N ALA A 394 6.30 -6.86 -12.44
CA ALA A 394 6.90 -5.69 -11.83
C ALA A 394 8.14 -6.05 -11.00
N ASP A 395 8.05 -7.10 -10.19
CA ASP A 395 9.18 -7.60 -9.39
C ASP A 395 10.40 -8.02 -10.23
N ILE A 396 10.19 -8.87 -11.24
CA ILE A 396 11.30 -9.42 -12.02
C ILE A 396 11.85 -8.42 -13.03
N ALA A 397 10.99 -7.58 -13.62
CA ALA A 397 11.42 -6.49 -14.49
C ALA A 397 12.22 -5.45 -13.70
N ALA A 398 11.87 -5.17 -12.43
CA ALA A 398 12.67 -4.33 -11.55
C ALA A 398 14.03 -4.93 -11.24
N LEU A 399 14.12 -6.25 -11.03
CA LEU A 399 15.40 -6.91 -10.80
C LEU A 399 16.29 -6.91 -12.06
N PHE A 400 15.68 -7.03 -13.25
CA PHE A 400 16.36 -6.85 -14.55
C PHE A 400 16.82 -5.39 -14.73
N ALA A 401 15.96 -4.42 -14.45
CA ALA A 401 16.28 -3.00 -14.54
C ALA A 401 17.41 -2.62 -13.57
N ALA A 402 17.39 -3.13 -12.35
CA ALA A 402 18.44 -2.93 -11.35
C ALA A 402 19.80 -3.42 -11.86
N ASP A 403 19.88 -4.64 -12.42
CA ASP A 403 21.12 -5.18 -12.99
C ASP A 403 21.67 -4.28 -14.11
N LEU A 404 20.80 -3.85 -15.02
CA LEU A 404 21.14 -2.96 -16.13
C LEU A 404 21.60 -1.56 -15.67
N MET A 405 20.90 -0.98 -14.70
CA MET A 405 21.16 0.36 -14.19
C MET A 405 22.41 0.43 -13.32
N VAL A 406 22.76 -0.64 -12.62
CA VAL A 406 24.08 -0.78 -11.95
C VAL A 406 25.20 -0.88 -12.99
N ASP A 407 25.04 -1.72 -14.03
CA ASP A 407 26.03 -1.84 -15.12
C ASP A 407 26.27 -0.50 -15.84
N HIS A 408 25.22 0.33 -15.95
CA HIS A 408 25.31 1.65 -16.59
C HIS A 408 25.77 2.78 -15.65
N GLY A 409 25.96 2.51 -14.35
CA GLY A 409 26.35 3.50 -13.34
C GLY A 409 25.24 4.47 -12.94
N THR A 410 23.99 4.22 -13.35
CA THR A 410 22.81 4.98 -12.92
C THR A 410 22.56 4.76 -11.43
N ILE A 411 22.60 3.50 -10.98
CA ILE A 411 22.59 3.12 -9.57
C ILE A 411 24.02 2.83 -9.14
N ASP A 412 24.52 3.64 -8.20
CA ASP A 412 25.92 3.62 -7.73
C ASP A 412 26.06 3.33 -6.23
N ASN A 413 24.94 3.27 -5.50
CA ASN A 413 24.90 2.98 -4.06
C ASN A 413 24.54 1.52 -3.72
N VAL A 414 24.14 0.71 -4.70
CA VAL A 414 23.78 -0.70 -4.53
C VAL A 414 24.45 -1.55 -5.61
N THR A 415 24.95 -2.72 -5.24
CA THR A 415 25.53 -3.70 -6.16
C THR A 415 24.50 -4.73 -6.64
N GLN A 416 24.76 -5.35 -7.79
CA GLN A 416 23.93 -6.46 -8.29
C GLN A 416 23.76 -7.60 -7.29
N LYS A 417 24.83 -7.98 -6.58
CA LYS A 417 24.77 -9.03 -5.57
C LYS A 417 23.83 -8.67 -4.44
N GLU A 418 23.82 -7.41 -4.02
CA GLU A 418 22.92 -6.94 -2.97
C GLU A 418 21.46 -6.96 -3.43
N PHE A 419 21.16 -6.56 -4.67
CA PHE A 419 19.83 -6.70 -5.25
C PHE A 419 19.36 -8.16 -5.26
N TRP A 420 20.15 -9.07 -5.83
CA TRP A 420 19.72 -10.47 -5.97
C TRP A 420 19.55 -11.19 -4.63
N VAL A 421 20.46 -10.96 -3.67
CA VAL A 421 20.38 -11.61 -2.35
C VAL A 421 19.23 -11.02 -1.52
N THR A 422 19.05 -9.70 -1.55
CA THR A 422 17.94 -9.04 -0.85
C THR A 422 16.59 -9.46 -1.44
N PHE A 423 16.49 -9.57 -2.77
CA PHE A 423 15.31 -10.07 -3.46
C PHE A 423 14.99 -11.51 -3.05
N LEU A 424 15.99 -12.41 -3.00
CA LEU A 424 15.81 -13.79 -2.55
C LEU A 424 15.25 -13.87 -1.12
N ALA A 425 15.77 -13.06 -0.18
CA ALA A 425 15.19 -13.00 1.16
C ALA A 425 13.74 -12.47 1.13
N SER A 426 13.48 -11.44 0.33
CA SER A 426 12.16 -10.79 0.25
C SER A 426 11.10 -11.72 -0.34
N ALA A 427 11.48 -12.65 -1.22
CA ALA A 427 10.58 -13.67 -1.73
C ALA A 427 9.92 -14.48 -0.59
N PHE A 428 10.68 -14.88 0.43
CA PHE A 428 10.12 -15.58 1.60
C PHE A 428 9.22 -14.66 2.43
N ARG A 429 9.53 -13.37 2.55
CA ARG A 429 8.67 -12.40 3.23
C ARG A 429 7.31 -12.30 2.55
N SER A 430 7.28 -12.12 1.23
CA SER A 430 6.04 -11.95 0.48
C SER A 430 5.23 -13.25 0.38
N ILE A 431 5.88 -14.41 0.23
CA ILE A 431 5.19 -15.71 0.21
C ILE A 431 4.43 -15.99 1.53
N ARG A 432 4.87 -15.44 2.67
CA ARG A 432 4.15 -15.55 3.96
C ARG A 432 2.78 -14.89 3.95
N PHE A 433 2.50 -13.97 3.03
CA PHE A 433 1.14 -13.42 2.85
C PHE A 433 0.18 -14.50 2.32
N GLY A 434 0.71 -15.55 1.71
CA GLY A 434 -0.03 -16.70 1.20
C GLY A 434 -0.20 -16.65 -0.31
N ILE A 435 -0.19 -17.83 -0.94
CA ILE A 435 -0.33 -17.96 -2.41
C ILE A 435 -1.76 -17.72 -2.93
N GLN A 436 -2.70 -17.34 -2.07
CA GLN A 436 -4.02 -16.87 -2.45
C GLN A 436 -4.03 -15.35 -2.69
N GLU A 437 -2.99 -14.66 -2.23
CA GLU A 437 -2.75 -13.23 -2.45
C GLU A 437 -1.83 -13.05 -3.68
N ALA A 438 -2.02 -11.98 -4.44
CA ALA A 438 -1.35 -11.76 -5.71
C ALA A 438 0.17 -11.71 -5.60
N HIS A 439 0.72 -10.95 -4.65
CA HIS A 439 2.17 -10.86 -4.43
C HIS A 439 2.73 -12.19 -3.95
N GLY A 440 2.06 -12.87 -3.02
CA GLY A 440 2.46 -14.19 -2.53
C GLY A 440 2.53 -15.23 -3.64
N LEU A 441 1.53 -15.27 -4.54
CA LEU A 441 1.52 -16.14 -5.71
C LEU A 441 2.61 -15.75 -6.72
N GLY A 442 2.72 -14.47 -7.04
CA GLY A 442 3.75 -13.94 -7.95
C GLY A 442 5.16 -14.25 -7.48
N GLN A 443 5.43 -14.15 -6.18
CA GLN A 443 6.75 -14.47 -5.59
C GLN A 443 7.02 -15.97 -5.54
N ALA A 444 6.00 -16.81 -5.34
CA ALA A 444 6.16 -18.26 -5.47
C ALA A 444 6.56 -18.66 -6.89
N ILE A 445 5.92 -18.05 -7.91
CA ILE A 445 6.27 -18.24 -9.32
C ILE A 445 7.74 -17.90 -9.57
N GLN A 446 8.16 -16.71 -9.13
CA GLN A 446 9.53 -16.21 -9.34
C GLN A 446 10.57 -17.08 -8.63
N LEU A 447 10.35 -17.41 -7.35
CA LEU A 447 11.26 -18.27 -6.58
C LEU A 447 11.43 -19.63 -7.26
N ASN A 448 10.33 -20.29 -7.64
CA ASN A 448 10.40 -21.63 -8.23
C ASN A 448 11.05 -21.62 -9.62
N TYR A 449 10.75 -20.61 -10.45
CA TYR A 449 11.38 -20.46 -11.76
C TYR A 449 12.88 -20.24 -11.63
N LEU A 450 13.31 -19.32 -10.75
CA LEU A 450 14.73 -19.00 -10.55
C LEU A 450 15.49 -20.17 -9.92
N VAL A 451 14.85 -21.00 -9.10
CA VAL A 451 15.42 -22.27 -8.62
C VAL A 451 15.55 -23.28 -9.77
N GLU A 452 14.52 -23.45 -10.60
CA GLU A 452 14.56 -24.38 -11.75
C GLU A 452 15.67 -24.02 -12.75
N LYS A 453 15.86 -22.73 -13.02
CA LYS A 453 16.94 -22.22 -13.88
C LYS A 453 18.31 -22.18 -13.19
N GLY A 454 18.36 -22.46 -11.90
CA GLY A 454 19.58 -22.50 -11.10
C GLY A 454 20.17 -21.14 -10.77
N GLY A 455 19.41 -20.04 -10.97
CA GLY A 455 19.78 -18.70 -10.48
C GLY A 455 19.68 -18.60 -8.95
N PHE A 456 18.72 -19.32 -8.37
CA PHE A 456 18.68 -19.61 -6.94
C PHE A 456 18.95 -21.10 -6.69
N LYS A 457 19.46 -21.41 -5.51
CA LYS A 457 19.77 -22.78 -5.06
C LYS A 457 19.24 -22.98 -3.65
N CYS A 458 18.86 -24.20 -3.33
CA CYS A 458 18.67 -24.67 -1.96
C CYS A 458 19.69 -25.77 -1.68
N ASP A 459 20.53 -25.59 -0.66
CA ASP A 459 21.50 -26.60 -0.27
C ASP A 459 20.80 -27.77 0.44
N GLU A 460 21.03 -29.01 -0.02
CA GLU A 460 20.32 -30.18 0.48
C GLU A 460 20.58 -30.48 1.96
N LYS A 461 21.75 -30.09 2.48
CA LYS A 461 22.17 -30.39 3.86
C LYS A 461 21.69 -29.35 4.85
N THR A 462 21.91 -28.08 4.53
CA THR A 462 21.60 -26.94 5.40
C THR A 462 20.17 -26.44 5.22
N LYS A 463 19.53 -26.77 4.08
CA LYS A 463 18.20 -26.26 3.70
C LYS A 463 18.12 -24.73 3.62
N LEU A 464 19.27 -24.10 3.40
CA LEU A 464 19.41 -22.67 3.17
C LEU A 464 19.48 -22.39 1.68
N PHE A 465 18.94 -21.24 1.30
CA PHE A 465 18.88 -20.73 -0.05
C PHE A 465 20.03 -19.77 -0.33
N SER A 466 20.50 -19.76 -1.57
CA SER A 466 21.53 -18.83 -2.03
C SER A 466 21.35 -18.46 -3.49
N VAL A 467 21.98 -17.35 -3.89
CA VAL A 467 22.08 -16.91 -5.27
C VAL A 467 23.28 -17.57 -5.94
N ASP A 468 23.09 -18.13 -7.12
CA ASP A 468 24.18 -18.46 -8.04
C ASP A 468 24.50 -17.24 -8.89
N PHE A 469 25.55 -16.51 -8.52
CA PHE A 469 25.92 -15.25 -9.17
C PHE A 469 26.31 -15.40 -10.65
N GLU A 470 26.66 -16.60 -11.11
CA GLU A 470 26.99 -16.84 -12.52
C GLU A 470 25.73 -17.07 -13.37
N LYS A 471 24.64 -17.56 -12.77
CA LYS A 471 23.41 -17.95 -13.47
C LYS A 471 22.26 -16.98 -13.31
N ILE A 472 22.22 -16.24 -12.20
CA ILE A 472 21.07 -15.42 -11.82
C ILE A 472 20.70 -14.38 -12.88
N ARG A 473 21.68 -13.70 -13.50
CA ARG A 473 21.42 -12.71 -14.55
C ARG A 473 20.63 -13.30 -15.73
N SER A 474 21.02 -14.48 -16.19
CA SER A 474 20.32 -15.17 -17.28
C SER A 474 18.91 -15.64 -16.87
N ALA A 475 18.76 -16.17 -15.65
CA ALA A 475 17.49 -16.65 -15.14
C ALA A 475 16.47 -15.52 -14.95
N VAL A 476 16.92 -14.35 -14.46
CA VAL A 476 16.09 -13.13 -14.35
C VAL A 476 15.64 -12.68 -15.74
N SER A 477 16.58 -12.54 -16.68
CA SER A 477 16.27 -12.15 -18.07
C SER A 477 15.27 -13.10 -18.74
N ASP A 478 15.45 -14.41 -18.56
CA ASP A 478 14.53 -15.42 -19.08
C ASP A 478 13.12 -15.29 -18.49
N LEU A 479 13.01 -15.11 -17.18
CA LEU A 479 11.71 -14.97 -16.52
C LEU A 479 11.00 -13.66 -16.92
N THR A 480 11.73 -12.54 -16.98
CA THR A 480 11.22 -11.26 -17.47
C THR A 480 10.65 -11.44 -18.88
N ARG A 481 11.39 -12.08 -19.79
CA ARG A 481 10.90 -12.35 -21.16
C ARG A 481 9.63 -13.19 -21.14
N ASP A 482 9.64 -14.30 -20.42
CA ASP A 482 8.57 -15.29 -20.47
C ASP A 482 7.24 -14.70 -19.93
N ILE A 483 7.28 -13.94 -18.82
CA ILE A 483 6.09 -13.26 -18.29
C ILE A 483 5.56 -12.20 -19.27
N LEU A 484 6.45 -11.38 -19.83
CA LEU A 484 6.04 -10.32 -20.76
C LEU A 484 5.44 -10.88 -22.05
N ILE A 485 5.95 -12.00 -22.57
CA ILE A 485 5.35 -12.68 -23.72
C ILE A 485 3.99 -13.27 -23.36
N LEU A 486 3.84 -13.90 -22.19
CA LEU A 486 2.54 -14.42 -21.73
C LEU A 486 1.47 -13.32 -21.64
N GLN A 487 1.84 -12.15 -21.10
CA GLN A 487 0.95 -10.99 -21.06
C GLN A 487 0.63 -10.47 -22.46
N GLY A 488 1.65 -10.30 -23.30
CA GLY A 488 1.50 -9.79 -24.66
C GLY A 488 0.68 -10.70 -25.59
N ASP A 489 0.81 -12.02 -25.44
CA ASP A 489 0.00 -12.97 -26.20
C ASP A 489 -1.44 -13.07 -25.68
N GLY A 490 -1.65 -12.76 -24.38
CA GLY A 490 -2.97 -12.87 -23.75
C GLY A 490 -3.52 -14.29 -23.68
N ASP A 491 -2.65 -15.30 -23.80
CA ASP A 491 -3.03 -16.71 -23.78
C ASP A 491 -3.27 -17.16 -22.34
N LYS A 492 -4.53 -17.10 -21.92
CA LYS A 492 -4.95 -17.53 -20.58
C LYS A 492 -4.62 -19.00 -20.29
N THR A 493 -4.59 -19.88 -21.30
CA THR A 493 -4.26 -21.30 -21.10
C THR A 493 -2.77 -21.46 -20.80
N ALA A 494 -1.91 -20.77 -21.55
CA ALA A 494 -0.48 -20.77 -21.30
C ALA A 494 -0.15 -20.17 -19.91
N VAL A 495 -0.86 -19.12 -19.50
CA VAL A 495 -0.76 -18.55 -18.15
C VAL A 495 -1.20 -19.54 -17.07
N ASP A 496 -2.34 -20.23 -17.26
CA ASP A 496 -2.83 -21.25 -16.34
C ASP A 496 -1.80 -22.39 -16.16
N ASP A 497 -1.20 -22.87 -17.25
CA ASP A 497 -0.14 -23.88 -17.20
C ASP A 497 1.11 -23.37 -16.47
N PHE A 498 1.50 -22.11 -16.72
CA PHE A 498 2.64 -21.47 -16.06
C PHE A 498 2.41 -21.33 -14.54
N VAL A 499 1.21 -20.87 -14.14
CA VAL A 499 0.80 -20.73 -12.73
C VAL A 499 0.70 -22.10 -12.06
N LYS A 500 0.13 -23.12 -12.71
CA LYS A 500 0.07 -24.49 -12.16
C LYS A 500 1.47 -25.08 -11.93
N LYS A 501 2.42 -24.75 -12.81
CA LYS A 501 3.80 -25.22 -12.69
C LYS A 501 4.58 -24.51 -11.58
N TYR A 502 4.54 -23.18 -11.54
CA TYR A 502 5.42 -22.40 -10.66
C TYR A 502 4.71 -21.75 -9.46
N GLY A 503 3.39 -21.60 -9.47
CA GLY A 503 2.59 -20.99 -8.39
C GLY A 503 2.30 -21.92 -7.20
N VAL A 504 3.21 -22.84 -6.89
CA VAL A 504 3.04 -23.87 -5.85
C VAL A 504 4.13 -23.77 -4.79
N LEU A 505 3.82 -24.17 -3.55
CA LEU A 505 4.84 -24.23 -2.50
C LEU A 505 5.54 -25.60 -2.50
N HIS A 506 6.78 -25.63 -2.98
CA HIS A 506 7.66 -26.79 -2.88
C HIS A 506 8.06 -27.09 -1.44
N LYS A 507 8.50 -28.33 -1.19
CA LYS A 507 8.84 -28.80 0.16
C LYS A 507 9.88 -27.90 0.85
N ASP A 508 10.99 -27.58 0.18
CA ASP A 508 12.05 -26.78 0.80
C ASP A 508 11.57 -25.35 1.15
N THR A 509 10.67 -24.77 0.33
CA THR A 509 10.04 -23.48 0.63
C THR A 509 9.11 -23.59 1.84
N LYS A 510 8.28 -24.64 1.92
CA LYS A 510 7.42 -24.89 3.10
C LYS A 510 8.25 -25.06 4.37
N ASP A 511 9.34 -25.83 4.30
CA ASP A 511 10.23 -26.06 5.42
C ASP A 511 10.92 -24.73 5.85
N ALA A 512 11.27 -23.85 4.92
CA ALA A 512 11.80 -22.52 5.22
C ALA A 512 10.77 -21.60 5.89
N LEU A 513 9.53 -21.58 5.39
CA LEU A 513 8.42 -20.81 6.00
C LEU A 513 8.12 -21.30 7.43
N ALA A 514 8.12 -22.62 7.65
CA ALA A 514 7.95 -23.20 8.97
C ALA A 514 9.05 -22.74 9.95
N ARG A 515 10.32 -22.70 9.52
CA ARG A 515 11.41 -22.16 10.35
C ARG A 515 11.22 -20.69 10.70
N ILE A 516 10.72 -19.88 9.76
CA ILE A 516 10.42 -18.47 10.02
C ILE A 516 9.32 -18.32 11.07
N ASP A 517 8.26 -19.11 10.95
CA ASP A 517 7.13 -19.08 11.89
C ASP A 517 7.53 -19.61 13.28
N ASP A 518 8.31 -20.70 13.35
CA ASP A 518 8.86 -21.24 14.60
C ASP A 518 9.81 -20.27 15.31
N ALA A 519 10.53 -19.44 14.55
CA ALA A 519 11.39 -18.38 15.08
C ALA A 519 10.59 -17.19 15.65
N GLY A 520 9.26 -17.17 15.50
CA GLY A 520 8.40 -16.10 16.01
C GLY A 520 8.67 -14.76 15.34
N ILE A 521 9.16 -14.76 14.09
CA ILE A 521 9.49 -13.53 13.37
C ILE A 521 8.20 -12.74 13.11
N PRO A 522 8.16 -11.44 13.46
CA PRO A 522 7.02 -10.57 13.20
C PRO A 522 6.49 -10.68 11.77
N VAL A 523 5.18 -10.51 11.63
CA VAL A 523 4.54 -10.43 10.31
C VAL A 523 4.73 -9.02 9.75
N ASP A 524 4.67 -8.01 10.62
CA ASP A 524 4.83 -6.61 10.23
C ASP A 524 5.36 -5.75 11.38
N ILE A 525 5.34 -4.43 11.21
CA ILE A 525 5.60 -3.43 12.24
C ILE A 525 4.31 -2.79 12.74
N ARG A 526 4.36 -2.22 13.95
CA ARG A 526 3.35 -1.28 14.46
C ARG A 526 4.02 0.07 14.76
N PRO A 527 3.39 1.19 14.43
CA PRO A 527 4.04 2.48 14.52
C PRO A 527 4.04 3.03 15.94
N HIS A 528 5.13 3.71 16.28
CA HIS A 528 5.20 4.76 17.29
C HIS A 528 5.49 6.07 16.56
N TYR A 529 4.65 7.10 16.75
CA TYR A 529 4.80 8.40 16.10
C TYR A 529 5.24 9.46 17.12
N PRO A 530 6.55 9.77 17.23
CA PRO A 530 7.02 10.82 18.13
C PRO A 530 6.38 12.18 17.87
N LEU A 531 5.99 12.47 16.62
CA LEU A 531 5.33 13.72 16.25
C LEU A 531 3.99 13.94 16.98
N ALA A 532 3.31 12.86 17.40
CA ALA A 532 2.01 12.91 18.06
C ALA A 532 2.07 12.64 19.58
N ALA A 533 3.27 12.42 20.12
CA ALA A 533 3.51 12.09 21.52
C ALA A 533 3.34 13.28 22.48
#